data_AF-A0A1R0KUT2-F1
#
_entry.id   AF-A0A1R0KUT2-F1
#
_cell.length_a   1.000
_cell.length_b   1.000
_cell.length_c   1.000
_cell.angle_alpha   90.00
_cell.angle_beta   90.00
_cell.angle_gamma   90.00
#
_symmetry.space_group_name_H-M   'P 1'
#
loop_
_entity.id
_entity.type
_entity.pdbx_description
1 polymer ?
#
loop_
_entity_poly.entity_id
_entity_poly.type
_entity_poly.pdbx_seq_one_letter_code
_entity_poly.pdbx_strand_id
1 'polypeptide(L)'
;MRESISKIGLAKGAMVVIGAFTVASLAMPATANAAPAAGCSAFMNSPVTGGYKATLACNGIGLSFVDGLGTTLTDASKEARALAQIALGGGDTCSAFMHATTPGGYKVTLTCVDTGLVSGVGTTLTDASRAARASL
;
A
#
# COMPACT_ATOMS: atom_id res chain seq x y z
N MET A 1 18.26 54.59 18.82
CA MET A 1 18.51 54.73 17.37
C MET A 1 17.26 54.26 16.63
N ARG A 2 16.72 55.13 15.75
CA ARG A 2 15.63 54.95 14.76
C ARG A 2 14.26 54.50 15.32
N GLU A 3 13.25 55.35 15.46
CA GLU A 3 12.46 56.14 14.47
C GLU A 3 11.55 55.34 13.51
N SER A 4 10.36 55.92 13.31
CA SER A 4 9.23 55.61 12.41
C SER A 4 8.21 54.61 12.98
N ILE A 5 7.06 55.00 13.54
CA ILE A 5 5.98 55.89 13.05
C ILE A 5 5.51 55.47 11.65
N SER A 6 4.36 54.80 11.54
CA SER A 6 3.24 55.38 10.80
C SER A 6 1.92 54.63 11.05
N LYS A 7 0.90 55.45 11.31
CA LYS A 7 -0.50 55.15 11.61
C LYS A 7 -1.19 54.44 10.45
N ILE A 8 -2.20 53.64 10.75
CA ILE A 8 -3.55 53.52 10.13
C ILE A 8 -4.24 52.44 11.00
N GLY A 9 -5.43 52.55 11.54
CA GLY A 9 -6.54 53.45 11.32
C GLY A 9 -7.71 52.82 12.07
N LEU A 10 -8.51 53.67 12.69
CA LEU A 10 -9.67 53.36 13.50
C LEU A 10 -10.72 52.54 12.72
N ALA A 11 -11.31 51.54 13.37
CA ALA A 11 -12.76 51.44 13.61
C ALA A 11 -13.36 50.04 13.42
N LYS A 12 -14.04 49.62 14.49
CA LYS A 12 -15.31 48.86 14.53
C LYS A 12 -15.37 47.54 13.77
N GLY A 13 -15.47 46.46 14.56
CA GLY A 13 -16.30 45.33 14.15
C GLY A 13 -15.93 44.03 14.83
N ALA A 14 -16.80 43.60 15.72
CA ALA A 14 -17.06 42.20 16.06
C ALA A 14 -15.87 41.35 16.56
N MET A 15 -15.87 41.20 17.88
CA MET A 15 -15.46 39.99 18.59
C MET A 15 -16.04 38.75 17.88
N VAL A 16 -15.19 37.98 17.19
CA VAL A 16 -15.46 36.56 16.90
C VAL A 16 -14.22 35.80 17.34
N VAL A 17 -14.42 35.02 18.41
CA VAL A 17 -13.51 33.99 18.87
C VAL A 17 -13.29 33.03 17.71
N ILE A 18 -12.21 33.19 16.95
CA ILE A 18 -11.75 32.16 16.01
C ILE A 18 -11.09 31.09 16.88
N GLY A 19 -11.94 30.25 17.47
CA GLY A 19 -11.52 28.95 17.94
C GLY A 19 -10.83 28.26 16.79
N ALA A 20 -9.59 27.83 17.02
CA ALA A 20 -8.88 26.94 16.14
C ALA A 20 -9.69 25.65 16.01
N PHE A 21 -10.63 25.63 15.07
CA PHE A 21 -11.08 24.41 14.44
C PHE A 21 -9.89 23.93 13.64
N THR A 22 -9.01 23.18 14.30
CA THR A 22 -8.18 22.20 13.61
C THR A 22 -9.15 21.41 12.77
N VAL A 23 -9.09 21.66 11.45
CA VAL A 23 -9.73 20.79 10.48
C VAL A 23 -9.02 19.46 10.72
N ALA A 24 -9.64 18.61 11.52
CA ALA A 24 -9.40 17.19 11.50
C ALA A 24 -9.79 16.82 10.07
N SER A 25 -8.83 16.98 9.17
CA SER A 25 -8.81 16.35 7.88
C SER A 25 -9.01 14.88 8.19
N LEU A 26 -10.27 14.45 8.16
CA LEU A 26 -10.65 13.09 7.93
C LEU A 26 -10.05 12.78 6.57
N ALA A 27 -8.76 12.45 6.60
CA ALA A 27 -8.03 11.90 5.48
C ALA A 27 -8.74 10.59 5.21
N MET A 28 -9.80 10.68 4.41
CA MET A 28 -10.35 9.55 3.69
C MET A 28 -9.12 8.87 3.09
N PRO A 29 -8.88 7.58 3.38
CA PRO A 29 -7.71 6.91 2.86
C PRO A 29 -7.79 7.10 1.35
N ALA A 30 -6.84 7.88 0.81
CA ALA A 30 -6.69 7.96 -0.62
C ALA A 30 -6.60 6.52 -1.08
N THR A 31 -7.57 6.08 -1.86
CA THR A 31 -7.56 4.76 -2.49
C THR A 31 -6.37 4.81 -3.43
N ALA A 32 -5.18 4.52 -2.90
CA ALA A 32 -3.96 4.46 -3.66
C ALA A 32 -4.16 3.30 -4.63
N ASN A 33 -4.50 3.62 -5.87
CA ASN A 33 -4.53 2.61 -6.91
C ASN A 33 -3.18 1.89 -6.89
N ALA A 34 -3.22 0.56 -7.06
CA ALA A 34 -2.04 -0.28 -7.07
C ALA A 34 -1.06 0.30 -8.08
N ALA A 35 0.02 0.90 -7.60
CA ALA A 35 0.82 1.71 -8.49
C ALA A 35 1.49 0.74 -9.53
N PRO A 36 1.58 1.08 -10.82
CA PRO A 36 1.96 0.12 -11.88
C PRO A 36 3.45 -0.26 -11.80
N ALA A 37 3.80 -1.47 -12.24
CA ALA A 37 5.18 -1.89 -12.53
C ALA A 37 5.42 -1.83 -14.06
N ALA A 38 6.65 -1.79 -14.55
CA ALA A 38 6.90 -1.76 -15.99
C ALA A 38 6.29 -3.01 -16.66
N GLY A 39 5.39 -2.85 -17.64
CA GLY A 39 4.66 -3.99 -18.24
C GLY A 39 3.45 -4.50 -17.43
N CYS A 40 3.11 -3.84 -16.32
CA CYS A 40 1.93 -4.15 -15.51
C CYS A 40 1.07 -2.91 -15.22
N SER A 41 -0.24 -3.04 -15.30
CA SER A 41 -1.20 -2.00 -14.93
C SER A 41 -1.85 -2.29 -13.57
N ALA A 42 -2.24 -1.22 -12.87
CA ALA A 42 -3.14 -1.32 -11.73
C ALA A 42 -4.44 -1.99 -12.17
N PHE A 43 -4.88 -3.03 -11.48
CA PHE A 43 -6.15 -3.68 -11.82
C PHE A 43 -7.22 -3.42 -10.77
N MET A 44 -7.04 -3.98 -9.57
CA MET A 44 -8.04 -3.91 -8.50
C MET A 44 -7.35 -3.88 -7.13
N ASN A 45 -8.04 -3.35 -6.14
CA ASN A 45 -7.69 -3.51 -4.75
C ASN A 45 -8.90 -4.02 -3.96
N SER A 46 -8.64 -4.72 -2.87
CA SER A 46 -9.72 -5.23 -2.01
C SER A 46 -9.24 -5.30 -0.55
N PRO A 47 -10.09 -4.93 0.41
CA PRO A 47 -9.78 -5.15 1.82
C PRO A 47 -9.79 -6.66 2.13
N VAL A 48 -8.92 -7.08 3.03
CA VAL A 48 -8.84 -8.45 3.55
C VAL A 48 -8.63 -8.43 5.07
N THR A 49 -8.79 -9.56 5.74
CA THR A 49 -8.56 -9.62 7.19
C THR A 49 -7.11 -9.25 7.51
N GLY A 50 -6.92 -8.16 8.25
CA GLY A 50 -5.60 -7.66 8.64
C GLY A 50 -4.95 -6.68 7.66
N GLY A 51 -5.59 -6.33 6.54
CA GLY A 51 -5.02 -5.38 5.59
C GLY A 51 -5.71 -5.33 4.22
N TYR A 52 -4.91 -5.32 3.16
CA TYR A 52 -5.35 -5.11 1.79
C TYR A 52 -4.66 -6.08 0.83
N LYS A 53 -5.38 -6.41 -0.24
CA LYS A 53 -4.85 -7.04 -1.45
C LYS A 53 -4.79 -6.03 -2.58
N ALA A 54 -3.68 -5.96 -3.28
CA ALA A 54 -3.51 -5.18 -4.49
C ALA A 54 -3.19 -6.11 -5.65
N THR A 55 -3.95 -6.00 -6.73
CA THR A 55 -3.80 -6.81 -7.94
C THR A 55 -3.23 -5.95 -9.06
N LEU A 56 -2.15 -6.42 -9.68
CA LEU A 56 -1.61 -5.88 -10.91
C LEU A 56 -1.96 -6.83 -12.07
N ALA A 57 -2.39 -6.27 -13.19
CA ALA A 57 -2.52 -7.01 -14.44
C ALA A 57 -1.22 -6.87 -15.23
N CYS A 58 -0.57 -7.98 -15.55
CA CYS A 58 0.72 -8.00 -16.23
C CYS A 58 0.61 -8.77 -17.53
N ASN A 59 1.17 -8.22 -18.61
CA ASN A 59 1.23 -8.90 -19.90
C ASN A 59 2.62 -9.49 -20.11
N GLY A 60 2.67 -10.71 -20.67
CA GLY A 60 3.93 -11.35 -21.04
C GLY A 60 4.71 -11.99 -19.89
N ILE A 61 4.09 -12.17 -18.72
CA ILE A 61 4.62 -12.98 -17.61
C ILE A 61 3.67 -14.15 -17.36
N GLY A 62 4.15 -15.25 -16.76
CA GLY A 62 3.43 -16.53 -16.67
C GLY A 62 2.06 -16.48 -15.99
N LEU A 63 1.76 -15.41 -15.26
CA LEU A 63 0.45 -15.10 -14.67
C LEU A 63 -0.04 -13.75 -15.18
N SER A 64 -1.28 -13.69 -15.69
CA SER A 64 -1.90 -12.43 -16.12
C SER A 64 -2.17 -11.47 -14.96
N PHE A 65 -2.22 -11.99 -13.72
CA PHE A 65 -2.49 -11.21 -12.52
C PHE A 65 -1.48 -11.54 -11.42
N VAL A 66 -0.92 -10.49 -10.83
CA VAL A 66 0.00 -10.57 -9.69
C VAL A 66 -0.65 -9.89 -8.50
N ASP A 67 -1.00 -10.69 -7.50
CA ASP A 67 -1.58 -10.24 -6.24
C ASP A 67 -0.47 -10.03 -5.21
N GLY A 68 -0.51 -8.89 -4.53
CA GLY A 68 0.30 -8.58 -3.35
C GLY A 68 -0.57 -8.31 -2.13
N LEU A 69 -0.09 -8.69 -0.96
CA LEU A 69 -0.77 -8.50 0.32
C LEU A 69 0.06 -7.62 1.25
N GLY A 70 -0.62 -6.76 2.01
CA GLY A 70 0.02 -5.91 3.02
C GLY A 70 -0.98 -5.35 4.02
N THR A 71 -0.50 -4.85 5.15
CA THR A 71 -1.33 -4.21 6.19
C THR A 71 -1.98 -2.93 5.70
N THR A 72 -1.31 -2.21 4.80
CA THR A 72 -1.86 -1.04 4.10
C THR A 72 -1.96 -1.32 2.61
N LEU A 73 -2.83 -0.59 1.92
CA LEU A 73 -2.94 -0.67 0.47
C LEU A 73 -1.63 -0.32 -0.24
N THR A 74 -0.88 0.63 0.33
CA THR A 74 0.46 1.00 -0.13
C THR A 74 1.43 -0.17 -0.04
N ASP A 75 1.42 -0.91 1.08
CA ASP A 75 2.29 -2.07 1.27
C ASP A 75 1.90 -3.23 0.36
N ALA A 76 0.60 -3.50 0.21
CA ALA A 76 0.10 -4.49 -0.73
C ALA A 76 0.53 -4.16 -2.17
N SER A 77 0.47 -2.89 -2.56
CA SER A 77 0.88 -2.43 -3.88
C SER A 77 2.39 -2.56 -4.09
N LYS A 78 3.20 -2.26 -3.08
CA LYS A 78 4.66 -2.48 -3.12
C LYS A 78 4.98 -3.97 -3.26
N GLU A 79 4.24 -4.82 -2.55
CA GLU A 79 4.42 -6.28 -2.62
C GLU A 79 4.09 -6.81 -4.01
N ALA A 80 2.94 -6.44 -4.58
CA ALA A 80 2.55 -6.85 -5.93
C ALA A 80 3.58 -6.41 -6.97
N ARG A 81 4.10 -5.18 -6.84
CA ARG A 81 5.17 -4.66 -7.70
C ARG A 81 6.46 -5.46 -7.58
N ALA A 82 6.87 -5.81 -6.37
CA ALA A 82 8.09 -6.58 -6.16
C ALA A 82 8.00 -7.98 -6.79
N LEU A 83 6.85 -8.65 -6.64
CA LEU A 83 6.58 -9.93 -7.30
C LEU A 83 6.58 -9.81 -8.83
N ALA A 84 5.94 -8.77 -9.36
CA ALA A 84 5.96 -8.50 -10.80
C ALA A 84 7.38 -8.22 -11.31
N GLN A 85 8.21 -7.48 -10.57
CA GLN A 85 9.59 -7.20 -10.94
C GLN A 85 10.46 -8.45 -10.96
N ILE A 86 10.24 -9.42 -10.06
CA ILE A 86 10.92 -10.72 -10.08
C ILE A 86 10.58 -11.44 -11.40
N ALA A 87 9.30 -11.54 -11.73
CA ALA A 87 8.85 -12.18 -12.97
C ALA A 87 9.42 -11.51 -14.23
N LEU A 88 9.40 -10.18 -14.29
CA LEU A 88 9.93 -9.40 -15.41
C LEU A 88 11.46 -9.48 -15.53
N GLY A 89 12.16 -9.73 -14.41
CA GLY A 89 13.59 -9.98 -14.37
C GLY A 89 14.00 -11.39 -14.80
N GLY A 90 13.05 -12.24 -15.20
CA GLY A 90 13.28 -13.64 -15.57
C GLY A 90 13.25 -14.61 -14.40
N GLY A 91 12.82 -14.18 -13.21
CA GLY A 91 12.51 -15.05 -12.09
C GLY A 91 11.14 -15.71 -12.23
N ASP A 92 10.80 -16.58 -11.28
CA ASP A 92 9.50 -17.25 -11.26
C ASP A 92 8.36 -16.25 -11.09
N THR A 93 7.25 -16.49 -11.78
CA THR A 93 6.07 -15.65 -11.69
C THR A 93 5.21 -16.10 -10.51
N CYS A 94 5.24 -15.32 -9.44
CA CYS A 94 4.51 -15.60 -8.20
C CYS A 94 3.38 -14.60 -7.95
N SER A 95 2.30 -15.07 -7.31
CA SER A 95 1.14 -14.26 -6.94
C SER A 95 0.57 -14.71 -5.61
N ALA A 96 0.08 -13.79 -4.77
CA ALA A 96 -0.54 -14.14 -3.50
C ALA A 96 -1.83 -14.94 -3.72
N PHE A 97 -1.80 -16.22 -3.32
CA PHE A 97 -2.89 -17.16 -3.52
C PHE A 97 -3.80 -17.26 -2.29
N MET A 98 -3.19 -17.38 -1.12
CA MET A 98 -3.90 -17.53 0.15
C MET A 98 -3.25 -16.73 1.27
N HIS A 99 -4.08 -16.33 2.22
CA HIS A 99 -3.63 -15.82 3.51
C HIS A 99 -4.51 -16.36 4.62
N ALA A 100 -3.92 -16.55 5.80
CA ALA A 100 -4.62 -17.01 6.98
C ALA A 100 -4.08 -16.29 8.21
N THR A 101 -4.97 -16.01 9.16
CA THR A 101 -4.58 -15.62 10.51
C THR A 101 -4.09 -16.85 11.26
N THR A 102 -2.94 -16.74 11.92
CA THR A 102 -2.36 -17.78 12.78
C THR A 102 -2.14 -17.24 14.19
N PRO A 103 -2.00 -18.08 15.22
CA PRO A 103 -1.54 -17.61 16.52
C PRO A 103 -0.23 -16.83 16.37
N GLY A 104 -0.21 -15.58 16.84
CA GLY A 104 0.94 -14.70 16.71
C GLY A 104 1.07 -13.92 15.40
N GLY A 105 0.15 -14.04 14.44
CA GLY A 105 0.16 -13.20 13.24
C GLY A 105 -0.57 -13.77 12.03
N TYR A 106 0.12 -13.79 10.90
CA TYR A 106 -0.39 -14.13 9.58
C TYR A 106 0.54 -15.10 8.87
N LYS A 107 -0.05 -15.98 8.06
CA LYS A 107 0.62 -16.78 7.05
C LYS A 107 0.14 -16.33 5.68
N VAL A 108 1.08 -16.05 4.78
CA VAL A 108 0.80 -15.74 3.37
C VAL A 108 1.42 -16.84 2.52
N THR A 109 0.65 -17.36 1.57
CA THR A 109 1.08 -18.35 0.59
C THR A 109 1.01 -17.75 -0.80
N LEU A 110 2.16 -17.74 -1.47
CA LEU A 110 2.29 -17.41 -2.88
C LEU A 110 2.12 -18.69 -3.71
N THR A 111 1.44 -18.57 -4.84
CA THR A 111 1.51 -19.57 -5.91
C THR A 111 2.46 -19.05 -6.97
N CYS A 112 3.42 -19.88 -7.34
CA CYS A 112 4.42 -19.61 -8.35
C CYS A 112 4.29 -20.62 -9.48
N VAL A 113 4.66 -20.24 -10.70
CA VAL A 113 4.47 -21.07 -11.89
C VAL A 113 5.42 -22.27 -11.85
N ASP A 114 6.68 -22.06 -11.49
CA ASP A 114 7.71 -23.10 -11.55
C ASP A 114 8.01 -23.73 -10.17
N THR A 115 8.02 -22.91 -9.11
CA THR A 115 8.38 -23.28 -7.74
C THR A 115 7.19 -23.86 -6.97
N GLY A 116 5.96 -23.64 -7.45
CA GLY A 116 4.74 -24.08 -6.79
C GLY A 116 4.35 -23.20 -5.59
N LEU A 117 4.01 -23.80 -4.46
CA LEU A 117 3.49 -23.07 -3.30
C LEU A 117 4.62 -22.68 -2.33
N VAL A 118 4.76 -21.38 -2.09
CA VAL A 118 5.76 -20.83 -1.16
C VAL A 118 5.05 -20.06 -0.07
N SER A 119 5.46 -20.19 1.19
CA SER A 119 4.77 -19.55 2.32
C SER A 119 5.71 -18.79 3.22
N GLY A 120 5.22 -17.67 3.75
CA GLY A 120 5.88 -16.86 4.76
C GLY A 120 4.95 -16.59 5.93
N VAL A 121 5.54 -16.39 7.10
CA VAL A 121 4.83 -16.03 8.33
C VAL A 121 5.37 -14.72 8.88
N GLY A 122 4.51 -13.94 9.51
CA GLY A 122 4.88 -12.66 10.12
C GLY A 122 3.81 -12.19 11.09
N THR A 123 4.14 -11.25 11.96
CA THR A 123 3.17 -10.66 12.90
C THR A 123 2.15 -9.77 12.18
N THR A 124 2.48 -9.33 10.97
CA THR A 124 1.61 -8.56 10.08
C THR A 124 1.51 -9.21 8.70
N LEU A 125 0.47 -8.87 7.93
CA LEU A 125 0.37 -9.31 6.53
C LEU A 125 1.59 -8.87 5.70
N THR A 126 2.08 -7.65 5.93
CA THR A 126 3.27 -7.13 5.22
C THR A 126 4.50 -7.97 5.51
N ASP A 127 4.72 -8.35 6.76
CA ASP A 127 5.87 -9.18 7.13
C ASP A 127 5.74 -10.60 6.59
N ALA A 128 4.54 -11.18 6.66
CA ALA A 128 4.26 -12.51 6.13
C ALA A 128 4.45 -12.57 4.60
N SER A 129 3.96 -11.58 3.87
CA SER A 129 4.17 -11.46 2.42
C SER A 129 5.65 -11.33 2.08
N ARG A 130 6.37 -10.46 2.80
CA ARG A 130 7.81 -10.26 2.57
C ARG A 130 8.60 -11.54 2.87
N ALA A 131 8.24 -12.26 3.93
CA ALA A 131 8.85 -13.55 4.26
C ALA A 131 8.58 -14.60 3.18
N ALA A 132 7.37 -14.62 2.62
CA ALA A 132 7.01 -15.52 1.53
C ALA A 132 7.83 -15.21 0.28
N ARG A 133 7.95 -13.93 -0.08
CA ARG A 133 8.78 -13.48 -1.21
C ARG A 133 10.27 -13.73 -0.98
N ALA A 134 10.76 -13.61 0.25
CA ALA A 134 12.16 -13.89 0.57
C ALA A 134 12.53 -15.38 0.45
N SER A 135 11.54 -16.25 0.24
CA SER A 135 11.71 -17.69 0.01
C SER A 135 11.62 -18.07 -1.47
N LEU A 136 11.56 -17.09 -2.38
CA LEU A 136 11.62 -17.25 -3.84
C LEU A 136 13.06 -17.27 -4.35
#